data_AF-A0A956W5B2-F1
#
_entry.id   AF-A0A956W5B2-F1
#
_cell.length_a   1.000
_cell.length_b   1.000
_cell.length_c   1.000
_cell.angle_alpha   90.00
_cell.angle_beta   90.00
_cell.angle_gamma   90.00
#
_symmetry.space_group_name_H-M   'P 1'
#
loop_
_entity.id
_entity.type
_entity.pdbx_description
1 polymer ?
#
loop_
_entity_poly.entity_id
_entity_poly.type
_entity_poly.pdbx_seq_one_letter_code
_entity_poly.pdbx_strand_id
1 'polypeptide(L)'
;MWVEHEPEFRLVIRFTGSDDGLDVAFVEAARAPMTISIQPGAAHSLDHLLEAQTAIATNLGDQYAGGGVDVKANQVYVNVVGDDQDDADALAGTLSAAYDVPVVVRLLAEPDSLMSTYGGKRLSHYTTYSTLECTSGFTVANYEGATGLVTAGHCSNNMPLYWETSTHGYSMQFVDEQLDSTHDVQWHSVYGTEYDDYYNGSSLVDVRLN
;
A
#
# COMPACT_ATOMS: atom_id res chain seq x y z
N MET A 1 4.52 -6.50 -12.67
CA MET A 1 3.72 -6.57 -13.91
C MET A 1 2.88 -5.31 -14.01
N TRP A 2 2.67 -4.78 -15.21
CA TRP A 2 1.77 -3.64 -15.44
C TRP A 2 1.20 -3.67 -16.85
N VAL A 3 0.18 -2.84 -17.10
CA VAL A 3 -0.38 -2.61 -18.44
C VAL A 3 0.18 -1.29 -18.98
N GLU A 4 0.60 -1.29 -20.25
CA GLU A 4 0.96 -0.08 -20.99
C GLU A 4 -0.06 0.15 -22.11
N HIS A 5 -0.51 1.39 -22.26
CA HIS A 5 -1.47 1.77 -23.31
C HIS A 5 -0.78 2.37 -24.55
N GLU A 6 0.41 2.95 -24.36
CA GLU A 6 1.19 3.60 -25.42
C GLU A 6 2.63 3.08 -25.43
N PRO A 7 3.30 3.06 -26.61
CA PRO A 7 2.76 3.38 -27.94
C PRO A 7 1.81 2.30 -28.50
N GLU A 8 1.87 1.08 -27.96
CA GLU A 8 0.96 -0.03 -28.28
C GLU A 8 0.47 -0.67 -26.99
N PHE A 9 -0.79 -1.10 -26.97
CA PHE A 9 -1.40 -1.71 -25.81
C PHE A 9 -0.80 -3.09 -25.51
N ARG A 10 -0.17 -3.26 -24.33
CA ARG A 10 0.53 -4.49 -23.95
C ARG A 10 0.54 -4.74 -22.45
N LEU A 11 0.66 -6.01 -22.07
CA LEU A 11 0.97 -6.42 -20.70
C LEU A 11 2.49 -6.57 -20.58
N VAL A 12 3.10 -5.91 -19.61
CA VAL A 12 4.54 -6.02 -19.35
C VAL A 12 4.79 -6.83 -18.09
N ILE A 13 5.60 -7.88 -18.24
CA ILE A 13 6.07 -8.73 -17.15
C ILE A 13 7.59 -8.55 -17.05
N ARG A 14 8.05 -8.04 -15.91
CA ARG A 14 9.46 -7.77 -15.67
C ARG A 14 10.03 -8.77 -14.67
N PHE A 15 11.16 -9.38 -15.00
CA PHE A 15 11.86 -10.38 -14.17
C PHE A 15 13.25 -9.88 -13.77
N THR A 16 13.77 -10.39 -12.65
CA THR A 16 15.19 -10.34 -12.33
C THR A 16 15.96 -11.40 -13.14
N GLY A 17 17.26 -11.21 -13.37
CA GLY A 17 18.08 -12.16 -14.13
C GLY A 17 17.95 -12.03 -15.65
N SER A 18 18.46 -13.02 -16.40
CA SER A 18 18.36 -13.08 -17.87
C SER A 18 17.05 -13.74 -18.35
N ASP A 19 16.74 -13.57 -19.62
CA ASP A 19 15.61 -14.19 -20.32
C ASP A 19 15.90 -15.61 -20.84
N ASP A 20 17.08 -16.16 -20.53
CA ASP A 20 17.48 -17.48 -20.99
C ASP A 20 16.50 -18.56 -20.50
N GLY A 21 15.71 -19.10 -21.43
CA GLY A 21 14.76 -20.19 -21.16
C GLY A 21 13.36 -19.73 -20.74
N LEU A 22 13.02 -18.44 -20.85
CA LEU A 22 11.63 -18.01 -20.71
C LEU A 22 10.83 -18.39 -21.96
N ASP A 23 10.02 -19.45 -21.84
CA ASP A 23 9.02 -19.80 -22.86
C ASP A 23 7.88 -18.77 -22.81
N VAL A 24 7.91 -17.81 -23.73
CA VAL A 24 6.86 -16.79 -23.85
C VAL A 24 5.63 -17.43 -24.49
N ALA A 25 4.70 -17.92 -23.68
CA ALA A 25 3.41 -18.38 -24.17
C ALA A 25 2.56 -17.16 -24.56
N PHE A 26 2.29 -16.99 -25.87
CA PHE A 26 1.24 -16.08 -26.31
C PHE A 26 -0.10 -16.64 -25.87
N VAL A 27 -0.80 -15.94 -24.97
CA VAL A 27 -2.20 -16.23 -24.68
C VAL A 27 -3.03 -15.49 -25.70
N GLU A 28 -3.58 -16.19 -26.70
CA GLU A 28 -4.64 -15.62 -27.54
C GLU A 28 -5.87 -15.36 -26.67
N ALA A 29 -6.01 -14.13 -26.17
CA ALA A 29 -7.24 -13.68 -25.56
C ALA A 29 -8.30 -13.48 -26.67
N ALA A 30 -9.36 -14.30 -26.65
CA ALA A 30 -10.36 -14.47 -27.71
C ALA A 30 -11.14 -13.21 -28.16
N ARG A 31 -10.87 -12.02 -27.60
CA ARG A 31 -11.60 -10.77 -27.91
C ARG A 31 -10.74 -9.56 -28.27
N ALA A 32 -9.43 -9.62 -28.03
CA ALA A 32 -8.45 -8.66 -28.51
C ALA A 32 -7.04 -9.24 -28.29
N PRO A 33 -6.19 -9.37 -29.32
CA PRO A 33 -4.82 -9.82 -29.11
C PRO A 33 -4.09 -8.76 -28.26
N MET A 34 -3.71 -9.14 -27.04
CA MET A 34 -2.86 -8.35 -26.16
C MET A 34 -1.45 -8.90 -26.26
N THR A 35 -0.48 -8.05 -26.58
CA THR A 35 0.93 -8.45 -26.60
C THR A 35 1.43 -8.57 -25.16
N ILE A 36 2.12 -9.69 -24.84
CA ILE A 36 2.85 -9.84 -23.59
C ILE A 36 4.32 -9.49 -23.88
N SER A 37 4.83 -8.44 -23.22
CA SER A 37 6.22 -8.03 -23.27
C SER A 37 6.95 -8.53 -22.03
N ILE A 38 7.92 -9.41 -22.24
CA ILE A 38 8.82 -9.87 -21.18
C ILE A 38 10.06 -8.97 -21.15
N GLN A 39 10.36 -8.44 -19.97
CA GLN A 39 11.53 -7.58 -19.74
C GLN A 39 12.42 -8.20 -18.65
N PRO A 40 13.53 -8.87 -19.01
CA PRO A 40 14.50 -9.34 -18.03
C PRO A 40 15.33 -8.17 -17.46
N GLY A 41 16.17 -8.47 -16.47
CA GLY A 41 17.18 -7.51 -15.98
C GLY A 41 16.66 -6.44 -15.02
N ALA A 42 15.55 -6.66 -14.31
CA ALA A 42 15.28 -5.87 -13.11
C ALA A 42 16.42 -6.08 -12.09
N ALA A 43 16.82 -5.00 -11.41
CA ALA A 43 17.86 -5.06 -10.38
C ALA A 43 17.34 -5.77 -9.12
N HIS A 44 16.09 -5.51 -8.74
CA HIS A 44 15.45 -6.08 -7.55
C HIS A 44 14.16 -6.82 -7.92
N SER A 45 13.87 -7.90 -7.18
CA SER A 45 12.59 -8.59 -7.29
C SER A 45 11.47 -7.76 -6.65
N LEU A 46 10.21 -8.05 -7.01
CA LEU A 46 9.06 -7.41 -6.36
C LEU A 46 9.05 -7.69 -4.85
N ASP A 47 9.33 -8.93 -4.44
CA ASP A 47 9.38 -9.31 -3.04
C ASP A 47 10.42 -8.50 -2.27
N HIS A 48 11.62 -8.32 -2.82
CA HIS A 48 12.66 -7.51 -2.18
C HIS A 48 12.26 -6.02 -2.07
N LEU A 49 11.60 -5.46 -3.09
CA LEU A 49 11.09 -4.09 -3.04
C LEU A 49 9.96 -3.93 -2.01
N LEU A 50 9.09 -4.93 -1.85
CA LEU A 50 8.01 -4.92 -0.85
C LEU A 50 8.55 -5.07 0.58
N GLU A 51 9.57 -5.92 0.77
CA GLU A 51 10.29 -6.04 2.03
C GLU A 51 10.94 -4.71 2.41
N ALA A 52 11.66 -4.07 1.46
CA ALA A 52 12.26 -2.76 1.67
C ALA A 52 11.21 -1.69 1.97
N GLN A 53 10.10 -1.62 1.21
CA GLN A 53 9.01 -0.68 1.48
C GLN A 53 8.48 -0.85 2.91
N THR A 54 8.22 -2.08 3.33
CA THR A 54 7.70 -2.38 4.67
C THR A 54 8.68 -1.93 5.75
N ALA A 55 9.97 -2.20 5.55
CA ALA A 55 11.02 -1.82 6.49
C ALA A 55 11.29 -0.30 6.52
N ILE A 56 11.13 0.40 5.39
CA ILE A 56 11.22 1.86 5.31
C ILE A 56 10.02 2.48 6.05
N ALA A 57 8.80 2.04 5.75
CA ALA A 57 7.60 2.53 6.42
C ALA A 57 7.71 2.35 7.94
N THR A 58 8.27 1.21 8.37
CA THR A 58 8.60 0.93 9.77
C THR A 58 9.54 1.95 10.38
N ASN A 59 10.63 2.26 9.68
CA ASN A 59 11.66 3.18 10.19
C ASN A 59 11.14 4.62 10.28
N LEU A 60 10.31 5.02 9.33
CA LEU A 60 9.72 6.36 9.27
C LEU A 60 8.64 6.58 10.34
N GLY A 61 7.90 5.53 10.74
CA GLY A 61 6.86 5.62 11.76
C GLY A 61 5.83 6.70 11.41
N ASP A 62 5.61 7.65 12.33
CA ASP A 62 4.64 8.75 12.16
C ASP A 62 4.95 9.69 10.97
N GLN A 63 6.17 9.67 10.44
CA GLN A 63 6.52 10.44 9.24
C GLN A 63 6.02 9.78 7.94
N TYR A 64 5.68 8.49 7.98
CA TYR A 64 5.18 7.76 6.82
C TYR A 64 3.72 8.11 6.55
N ALA A 65 3.46 8.83 5.46
CA ALA A 65 2.12 9.23 5.04
C ALA A 65 1.50 8.30 3.97
N GLY A 66 2.24 7.29 3.53
CA GLY A 66 1.85 6.41 2.43
C GLY A 66 3.04 6.04 1.55
N GLY A 67 2.84 5.17 0.58
CA GLY A 67 3.94 4.74 -0.28
C GLY A 67 3.64 3.47 -1.04
N GLY A 68 4.57 3.10 -1.91
CA GLY A 68 4.41 1.94 -2.75
C GLY A 68 5.65 1.53 -3.52
N VAL A 69 5.48 0.51 -4.35
CA VAL A 69 6.49 0.05 -5.30
C VAL A 69 6.13 0.54 -6.70
N ASP A 70 7.04 1.29 -7.33
CA ASP A 70 6.98 1.56 -8.76
C ASP A 70 7.68 0.42 -9.51
N VAL A 71 6.87 -0.54 -9.97
CA VAL A 71 7.34 -1.71 -10.70
C VAL A 71 7.95 -1.38 -12.08
N LYS A 72 7.63 -0.22 -12.66
CA LYS A 72 8.20 0.23 -13.93
C LYS A 72 9.62 0.73 -13.73
N ALA A 73 9.80 1.58 -12.72
CA ALA A 73 11.10 2.13 -12.36
C ALA A 73 11.95 1.17 -11.50
N ASN A 74 11.38 0.06 -11.00
CA ASN A 74 12.04 -0.91 -10.10
C ASN A 74 12.56 -0.25 -8.81
N GLN A 75 11.71 0.58 -8.21
CA GLN A 75 12.03 1.40 -7.04
C GLN A 75 10.90 1.43 -6.03
N VAL A 76 11.22 1.82 -4.80
CA VAL A 76 10.24 2.16 -3.76
C VAL A 76 9.99 3.67 -3.81
N TYR A 77 8.75 4.10 -3.58
CA TYR A 77 8.47 5.48 -3.22
C TYR A 77 7.74 5.52 -1.88
N VAL A 78 8.02 6.57 -1.11
CA VAL A 78 7.35 6.85 0.15
C VAL A 78 6.90 8.30 0.15
N ASN A 79 5.70 8.51 0.66
CA ASN A 79 5.13 9.81 0.91
C ASN A 79 5.42 10.17 2.37
N VAL A 80 5.92 11.38 2.61
CA VAL A 80 6.15 11.91 3.96
C VAL A 80 5.51 13.29 4.07
N VAL A 81 5.03 13.64 5.27
CA VAL A 81 4.51 14.98 5.53
C VAL A 81 5.68 15.93 5.76
N GLY A 82 5.78 16.99 4.97
CA GLY A 82 6.86 17.98 5.06
C GLY A 82 6.87 18.94 3.87
N ASP A 83 7.74 19.96 3.92
CA ASP A 83 7.84 21.02 2.92
C ASP A 83 9.27 21.30 2.42
N ASP A 84 10.28 20.59 2.94
CA ASP A 84 11.69 20.77 2.56
C ASP A 84 12.18 19.64 1.63
N GLN A 85 12.43 19.98 0.35
CA GLN A 85 12.88 19.04 -0.67
C GLN A 85 14.32 18.58 -0.45
N ASP A 86 15.19 19.42 0.14
CA ASP A 86 16.59 19.04 0.38
C ASP A 86 16.65 17.94 1.46
N ASP A 87 15.80 18.06 2.48
CA ASP A 87 15.64 17.02 3.50
C ASP A 87 15.04 15.73 2.91
N ALA A 88 14.06 15.85 2.00
CA ALA A 88 13.47 14.70 1.31
C ALA A 88 14.49 13.94 0.45
N ASP A 89 15.34 14.67 -0.30
CA ASP A 89 16.39 14.08 -1.14
C ASP A 89 17.49 13.43 -0.30
N ALA A 90 17.88 14.06 0.82
CA ALA A 90 18.83 13.49 1.76
C ALA A 90 18.29 12.21 2.43
N LEU A 91 17.01 12.21 2.79
CA LEU A 91 16.32 11.04 3.33
C LEU A 91 16.25 9.93 2.27
N ALA A 92 15.89 10.25 1.02
CA ALA A 92 15.85 9.29 -0.08
C ALA A 92 17.21 8.61 -0.28
N GLY A 93 18.31 9.38 -0.31
CA GLY A 93 19.66 8.84 -0.41
C GLY A 93 20.03 7.93 0.77
N THR A 94 19.66 8.33 1.99
CA THR A 94 19.88 7.54 3.22
C THR A 94 19.12 6.22 3.18
N LEU A 95 17.83 6.24 2.83
CA LEU A 95 16.99 5.05 2.73
C LEU A 95 17.48 4.14 1.60
N SER A 96 17.84 4.69 0.45
CA SER A 96 18.39 3.90 -0.66
C SER A 96 19.64 3.14 -0.29
N ALA A 97 20.57 3.80 0.42
CA ALA A 97 21.79 3.14 0.88
C ALA A 97 21.51 2.11 1.98
N ALA A 98 20.57 2.38 2.89
CA ALA A 98 20.26 1.50 4.00
C ALA A 98 19.56 0.20 3.58
N TYR A 99 18.70 0.26 2.56
CA TYR A 99 17.85 -0.86 2.14
C TYR A 99 18.26 -1.48 0.80
N ASP A 100 19.36 -1.02 0.19
CA ASP A 100 19.88 -1.51 -1.09
C ASP A 100 18.81 -1.56 -2.20
N VAL A 101 17.99 -0.50 -2.28
CA VAL A 101 16.99 -0.31 -3.33
C VAL A 101 16.88 1.18 -3.70
N PRO A 102 16.53 1.55 -4.94
CA PRO A 102 16.23 2.94 -5.25
C PRO A 102 14.97 3.39 -4.50
N VAL A 103 15.04 4.52 -3.82
CA VAL A 103 13.97 5.12 -3.01
C VAL A 103 13.72 6.53 -3.49
N VAL A 104 12.45 6.89 -3.66
CA VAL A 104 12.01 8.26 -3.89
C VAL A 104 11.15 8.71 -2.72
N VAL A 105 11.52 9.82 -2.09
CA VAL A 105 10.68 10.46 -1.07
C VAL A 105 9.85 11.55 -1.75
N ARG A 106 8.54 11.50 -1.56
CA ARG A 106 7.59 12.48 -2.04
C ARG A 106 7.05 13.26 -0.85
N LEU A 107 7.16 14.58 -0.92
CA LEU A 107 6.57 15.46 0.08
C LEU A 107 5.09 15.63 -0.20
N LEU A 108 4.29 15.50 0.86
CA LEU A 108 2.90 15.89 0.84
C LEU A 108 2.68 17.03 1.82
N ALA A 109 1.92 18.04 1.39
CA ALA A 109 1.48 19.13 2.26
C ALA A 109 0.49 18.65 3.34
N GLU A 110 -0.27 17.60 3.04
CA GLU A 110 -1.19 16.89 3.91
C GLU A 110 -1.12 15.38 3.58
N PRO A 111 -1.43 14.45 4.51
CA PRO A 111 -1.49 13.02 4.21
C PRO A 111 -2.32 12.72 2.95
N ASP A 112 -1.93 11.69 2.20
CA ASP A 112 -2.50 11.42 0.87
C ASP A 112 -4.02 11.16 0.97
N SER A 113 -4.82 12.09 0.46
CA SER A 113 -6.29 12.03 0.56
C SER A 113 -6.94 11.24 -0.57
N LEU A 114 -6.16 10.79 -1.56
CA LEU A 114 -6.63 9.95 -2.68
C LEU A 114 -6.58 8.45 -2.38
N MET A 115 -6.54 8.09 -1.10
CA MET A 115 -6.51 6.70 -0.67
C MET A 115 -7.91 6.26 -0.26
N SER A 116 -8.27 5.03 -0.59
CA SER A 116 -9.57 4.48 -0.21
C SER A 116 -9.43 3.45 0.90
N THR A 117 -10.34 3.50 1.86
CA THR A 117 -10.43 2.54 2.96
C THR A 117 -11.68 1.69 2.80
N TYR A 118 -11.46 0.37 2.80
CA TYR A 118 -12.46 -0.69 2.75
C TYR A 118 -12.14 -1.81 3.76
N GLY A 119 -13.14 -2.61 4.09
CA GLY A 119 -12.95 -3.92 4.72
C GLY A 119 -12.35 -4.95 3.79
N GLY A 120 -11.91 -6.06 4.38
CA GLY A 120 -11.31 -7.18 3.67
C GLY A 120 -9.87 -6.93 3.20
N LYS A 121 -9.24 -5.81 3.58
CA LYS A 121 -7.86 -5.50 3.22
C LYS A 121 -6.87 -5.98 4.27
N ARG A 122 -5.64 -6.19 3.82
CA ARG A 122 -4.54 -6.61 4.68
C ARG A 122 -4.16 -5.46 5.62
N LEU A 123 -4.06 -5.80 6.90
CA LEU A 123 -3.45 -4.98 7.93
C LEU A 123 -2.15 -5.67 8.39
N SER A 124 -1.09 -4.89 8.56
CA SER A 124 0.20 -5.45 8.97
C SER A 124 0.93 -4.57 9.96
N HIS A 125 1.73 -5.20 10.80
CA HIS A 125 2.73 -4.53 11.62
C HIS A 125 4.04 -4.29 10.89
N TYR A 126 4.81 -3.39 11.46
CA TYR A 126 6.17 -3.03 11.09
C TYR A 126 7.21 -4.10 11.51
N THR A 127 6.99 -5.39 11.22
CA THR A 127 7.98 -6.44 11.54
C THR A 127 8.28 -7.36 10.37
N THR A 128 9.54 -7.79 10.30
CA THR A 128 10.11 -8.68 9.28
C THR A 128 9.65 -10.14 9.38
N TYR A 129 8.78 -10.51 10.32
CA TYR A 129 8.49 -11.91 10.65
C TYR A 129 7.01 -12.32 10.71
N SER A 130 6.08 -11.51 10.20
CA SER A 130 4.69 -11.95 10.00
C SER A 130 4.05 -11.21 8.82
N THR A 131 3.63 -11.96 7.79
CA THR A 131 3.17 -11.41 6.51
C THR A 131 1.65 -11.18 6.44
N LEU A 132 0.89 -11.57 7.46
CA LEU A 132 -0.49 -11.15 7.66
C LEU A 132 -0.77 -11.13 9.16
N GLU A 133 -1.01 -9.95 9.73
CA GLU A 133 -1.46 -9.90 11.11
C GLU A 133 -2.97 -9.97 11.16
N CYS A 134 -3.64 -9.10 10.39
CA CYS A 134 -5.08 -9.01 10.42
C CYS A 134 -5.68 -8.57 9.08
N THR A 135 -7.01 -8.56 9.07
CA THR A 135 -7.82 -8.06 7.97
C THR A 135 -8.69 -6.92 8.47
N SER A 136 -8.85 -5.85 7.70
CA SER A 136 -9.82 -4.82 8.02
C SER A 136 -11.23 -5.40 7.98
N GLY A 137 -12.06 -5.04 8.96
CA GLY A 137 -13.44 -5.47 9.06
C GLY A 137 -14.37 -4.55 8.27
N PHE A 138 -14.80 -3.47 8.91
CA PHE A 138 -15.69 -2.46 8.34
C PHE A 138 -15.09 -1.07 8.51
N THR A 139 -15.37 -0.19 7.57
CA THR A 139 -15.26 1.25 7.81
C THR A 139 -16.36 1.66 8.78
N VAL A 140 -16.02 2.52 9.73
CA VAL A 140 -16.92 2.94 10.81
C VAL A 140 -16.80 4.43 11.05
N ALA A 141 -17.78 4.98 11.77
CA ALA A 141 -17.63 6.27 12.39
C ALA A 141 -18.23 6.28 13.78
N ASN A 142 -17.62 7.08 14.65
CA ASN A 142 -18.14 7.28 15.99
C ASN A 142 -19.25 8.37 16.00
N TYR A 143 -19.84 8.60 17.17
CA TYR A 143 -20.92 9.59 17.32
C TYR A 143 -20.46 11.05 17.10
N GLU A 144 -19.15 11.31 17.16
CA GLU A 144 -18.53 12.62 16.95
C GLU A 144 -18.19 12.90 15.49
N GLY A 145 -18.42 11.92 14.59
CA GLY A 145 -18.10 12.01 13.17
C GLY A 145 -16.70 11.53 12.80
N ALA A 146 -15.86 11.14 13.77
CA ALA A 146 -14.54 10.60 13.46
C ALA A 146 -14.65 9.23 12.78
N THR A 147 -13.99 9.08 11.63
CA THR A 147 -14.01 7.89 10.79
C THR A 147 -12.80 7.00 11.05
N GLY A 148 -12.92 5.74 10.63
CA GLY A 148 -11.83 4.78 10.70
C GLY A 148 -12.23 3.40 10.20
N LEU A 149 -11.47 2.39 10.63
CA LEU A 149 -11.80 0.98 10.39
C LEU A 149 -11.80 0.19 11.70
N VAL A 150 -12.65 -0.83 11.77
CA VAL A 150 -12.59 -1.86 12.83
C VAL A 150 -11.83 -3.09 12.36
N THR A 151 -11.21 -3.80 13.28
CA THR A 151 -10.61 -5.14 13.09
C THR A 151 -10.74 -5.93 14.40
N ALA A 152 -10.19 -7.15 14.46
CA ALA A 152 -10.23 -7.95 15.69
C ALA A 152 -9.40 -7.29 16.80
N GLY A 153 -9.87 -7.37 18.05
CA GLY A 153 -9.16 -6.84 19.21
C GLY A 153 -7.82 -7.52 19.42
N HIS A 154 -7.72 -8.83 19.21
CA HIS A 154 -6.46 -9.55 19.36
C HIS A 154 -5.38 -9.18 18.32
N CYS A 155 -5.70 -8.34 17.33
CA CYS A 155 -4.71 -7.74 16.44
C CYS A 155 -3.76 -6.82 17.22
N SER A 156 -2.53 -6.64 16.75
CA SER A 156 -1.60 -5.71 17.39
C SER A 156 -2.17 -4.28 17.43
N ASN A 157 -2.13 -3.63 18.59
CA ASN A 157 -2.49 -2.21 18.72
C ASN A 157 -1.43 -1.33 18.04
N ASN A 158 -0.24 -1.85 17.79
CA ASN A 158 0.81 -1.13 17.07
C ASN A 158 0.72 -1.35 15.55
N MET A 159 -0.34 -1.97 15.04
CA MET A 159 -0.54 -2.27 13.61
C MET A 159 -0.76 -0.97 12.83
N PRO A 160 0.22 -0.48 12.06
CA PRO A 160 0.19 0.87 11.55
C PRO A 160 -0.02 0.91 10.04
N LEU A 161 -0.07 -0.23 9.35
CA LEU A 161 -0.17 -0.26 7.89
C LEU A 161 -1.46 -0.89 7.40
N TYR A 162 -2.18 -0.11 6.61
CA TYR A 162 -3.28 -0.55 5.76
C TYR A 162 -2.80 -0.71 4.33
N TRP A 163 -3.10 -1.85 3.68
CA TRP A 163 -2.74 -2.11 2.29
C TRP A 163 -3.97 -2.02 1.36
N GLU A 164 -4.13 -0.89 0.69
CA GLU A 164 -5.18 -0.70 -0.32
C GLU A 164 -4.99 -1.67 -1.49
N THR A 165 -3.75 -1.84 -1.93
CA THR A 165 -3.32 -2.80 -2.96
C THR A 165 -2.10 -3.58 -2.47
N SER A 166 -1.67 -4.60 -3.24
CA SER A 166 -0.47 -5.38 -2.88
C SER A 166 0.84 -4.58 -2.90
N THR A 167 0.82 -3.37 -3.46
CA THR A 167 2.00 -2.51 -3.63
C THR A 167 1.77 -1.10 -3.11
N HIS A 168 0.65 -0.82 -2.46
CA HIS A 168 0.31 0.52 -1.97
C HIS A 168 -0.36 0.43 -0.62
N GLY A 169 0.19 1.14 0.35
CA GLY A 169 -0.31 1.14 1.72
C GLY A 169 0.09 2.38 2.50
N TYR A 170 -0.66 2.63 3.56
CA TYR A 170 -0.62 3.88 4.32
C TYR A 170 -0.82 3.69 5.81
N SER A 171 -0.48 4.73 6.56
CA SER A 171 -0.50 4.72 8.01
C SER A 171 -1.92 4.71 8.57
N MET A 172 -2.11 3.96 9.64
CA MET A 172 -3.29 4.00 10.50
C MET A 172 -2.86 4.13 11.96
N GLN A 173 -3.73 4.71 12.77
CA GLN A 173 -3.45 4.97 14.18
C GLN A 173 -4.47 4.25 15.04
N PHE A 174 -3.98 3.49 16.02
CA PHE A 174 -4.85 2.85 17.01
C PHE A 174 -5.63 3.90 17.80
N VAL A 175 -6.94 3.71 17.92
CA VAL A 175 -7.80 4.62 18.69
C VAL A 175 -8.28 3.96 19.98
N ASP A 176 -8.90 2.79 19.88
CA ASP A 176 -9.41 2.08 21.06
C ASP A 176 -9.64 0.57 20.78
N GLU A 177 -9.79 -0.20 21.86
CA GLU A 177 -10.01 -1.65 21.85
C GLU A 177 -11.01 -2.08 22.92
N GLN A 178 -11.85 -3.05 22.55
CA GLN A 178 -12.62 -3.85 23.49
C GLN A 178 -12.30 -5.33 23.29
N LEU A 179 -11.34 -5.82 24.08
CA LEU A 179 -10.92 -7.21 24.12
C LEU A 179 -11.26 -7.83 25.48
N ASP A 180 -12.32 -8.64 25.50
CA ASP A 180 -12.78 -9.38 26.67
C ASP A 180 -13.37 -10.75 26.25
N SER A 181 -13.99 -11.47 27.18
CA SER A 181 -14.57 -12.79 26.89
C SER A 181 -15.71 -12.78 25.86
N THR A 182 -16.25 -11.61 25.54
CA THR A 182 -17.43 -11.39 24.70
C THR A 182 -17.18 -10.41 23.55
N HIS A 183 -16.10 -9.65 23.58
CA HIS A 183 -15.73 -8.69 22.55
C HIS A 183 -14.29 -8.96 22.07
N ASP A 184 -14.11 -8.97 20.76
CA ASP A 184 -12.81 -9.07 20.09
C ASP A 184 -12.79 -8.03 18.98
N VAL A 185 -12.81 -6.74 19.35
CA VAL A 185 -12.87 -5.62 18.40
C VAL A 185 -11.92 -4.51 18.82
N GLN A 186 -11.14 -3.98 17.87
CA GLN A 186 -10.46 -2.70 18.01
C GLN A 186 -10.72 -1.83 16.78
N TRP A 187 -10.43 -0.53 16.88
CA TRP A 187 -10.55 0.37 15.75
C TRP A 187 -9.37 1.33 15.63
N HIS A 188 -9.10 1.70 14.38
CA HIS A 188 -7.99 2.55 13.97
C HIS A 188 -8.53 3.70 13.13
N SER A 189 -8.01 4.91 13.33
CA SER A 189 -8.20 6.02 12.40
C SER A 189 -7.25 5.84 11.22
N VAL A 190 -7.69 6.29 10.05
CA VAL A 190 -6.92 6.19 8.81
C VAL A 190 -6.87 7.55 8.12
N TYR A 191 -5.90 7.72 7.22
CA TYR A 191 -5.82 8.92 6.38
C TYR A 191 -6.60 8.79 5.06
N GLY A 192 -6.98 7.58 4.67
CA GLY A 192 -7.76 7.34 3.45
C GLY A 192 -9.25 7.60 3.64
N THR A 193 -9.92 8.01 2.56
CA THR A 193 -11.37 8.19 2.51
C THR A 193 -12.09 6.85 2.72
N GLU A 194 -12.93 6.76 3.74
CA GLU A 194 -13.80 5.62 3.98
C GLU A 194 -15.05 5.67 3.10
N TYR A 195 -15.27 4.62 2.31
CA TYR A 195 -16.49 4.49 1.52
C TYR A 195 -17.45 3.47 2.16
N ASP A 196 -18.75 3.79 2.19
CA ASP A 196 -19.82 2.85 2.61
C ASP A 196 -20.45 2.10 1.43
N ASP A 197 -20.20 2.57 0.20
CA ASP A 197 -20.78 2.07 -1.05
C ASP A 197 -20.48 0.58 -1.30
N TYR A 198 -19.35 0.11 -0.76
CA TYR A 198 -18.96 -1.30 -0.78
C TYR A 198 -19.95 -2.20 -0.01
N TYR A 199 -20.57 -1.68 1.05
CA TYR A 199 -21.51 -2.43 1.91
C TYR A 199 -22.97 -2.09 1.62
N ASN A 200 -23.22 -0.95 0.99
CA ASN A 200 -24.54 -0.49 0.60
C ASN A 200 -24.49 -0.06 -0.87
N GLY A 201 -24.93 -0.94 -1.77
CA GLY A 201 -24.91 -0.73 -3.24
C GLY A 201 -25.82 0.40 -3.77
N SER A 202 -26.10 1.42 -2.96
CA SER A 202 -26.98 2.54 -3.28
C SER A 202 -26.60 3.89 -2.63
N SER A 203 -25.46 4.04 -1.95
CA SER A 203 -25.07 5.37 -1.45
C SER A 203 -24.56 6.26 -2.59
N LEU A 204 -25.38 7.23 -3.00
CA LEU A 204 -24.96 8.42 -3.76
C LEU A 204 -24.39 9.51 -2.84
N VAL A 205 -23.92 9.10 -1.66
CA VAL A 205 -23.47 9.97 -0.59
C VAL A 205 -22.10 9.45 -0.23
N ASP A 206 -21.06 10.19 -0.62
CA ASP A 206 -19.76 10.05 0.02
C ASP A 206 -20.05 10.10 1.52
N VAL A 207 -19.53 9.13 2.26
CA VAL A 207 -19.40 9.21 3.70
C VAL A 207 -18.25 10.20 3.98
N ARG A 208 -18.42 11.44 3.51
CA ARG A 208 -17.89 12.61 4.20
C ARG A 208 -18.77 12.76 5.43
N LEU A 209 -18.47 11.97 6.45
CA LEU A 209 -19.03 12.24 7.75
C LEU A 209 -18.36 13.53 8.20
N ASN A 210 -19.16 14.59 8.15
CA ASN A 210 -18.74 15.96 8.44
C ASN A 210 -18.03 16.06 9.79
#